data_AF-A0A0D2J8M7-F1
#
_entry.id   AF-A0A0D2J8M7-F1
#
_cell.length_a   1.000
_cell.length_b   1.000
_cell.length_c   1.000
_cell.angle_alpha   90.00
_cell.angle_beta   90.00
_cell.angle_gamma   90.00
#
_symmetry.space_group_name_H-M   'P 1'
#
loop_
_entity.id
_entity.type
_entity.pdbx_description
1 polymer ?
#
loop_
_entity_poly.entity_id
_entity_poly.type
_entity_poly.pdbx_seq_one_letter_code
_entity_poly.pdbx_strand_id
1 'polypeptide(L)'
;MRSRSGSATSNNSSKELLPDNMAIQVTISGGKTIKLNVRPVHTVSNVLEFLSASTTLPADVQLLLEGKPLNPSTTVGDLKLEESSVLQLSSPSRSTTPTDSPKPPLSSADMATNNLPTSSTSTPTPSGAATPTKRKSNKPRCSKDGCKAPAQPIVGDCGFCQKRFCGKHRMLESHNCEGLEDARRADKDRNAAKLEGERTVMLRGL
;
A
#
# COMPACT_ATOMS: atom_id res chain seq x y z
N MET A 1 -53.10 -31.01 -9.85
CA MET A 1 -52.07 -30.39 -8.98
C MET A 1 -51.38 -29.30 -9.78
N ARG A 2 -51.68 -28.03 -9.52
CA ARG A 2 -51.09 -26.86 -10.21
C ARG A 2 -50.53 -25.93 -9.15
N SER A 3 -49.24 -26.07 -8.85
CA SER A 3 -48.53 -25.19 -7.93
C SER A 3 -48.18 -23.91 -8.65
N ARG A 4 -48.88 -22.82 -8.33
CA ARG A 4 -48.56 -21.46 -8.79
C ARG A 4 -47.54 -20.85 -7.85
N SER A 5 -46.38 -20.51 -8.40
CA SER A 5 -45.28 -19.80 -7.75
C SER A 5 -45.78 -18.48 -7.15
N GLY A 6 -45.60 -18.29 -5.84
CA GLY A 6 -45.74 -16.99 -5.20
C GLY A 6 -44.51 -16.16 -5.51
N SER A 7 -44.69 -15.10 -6.30
CA SER A 7 -43.67 -14.10 -6.56
C SER A 7 -43.34 -13.37 -5.26
N ALA A 8 -42.09 -13.51 -4.78
CA ALA A 8 -41.54 -12.63 -3.78
C ALA A 8 -41.34 -11.25 -4.43
N THR A 9 -42.30 -10.35 -4.23
CA THR A 9 -42.12 -8.93 -4.51
C THR A 9 -41.04 -8.42 -3.57
N SER A 10 -39.86 -8.15 -4.14
CA SER A 10 -38.78 -7.43 -3.49
C SER A 10 -39.26 -6.02 -3.15
N ASN A 11 -39.76 -5.86 -1.92
CA ASN A 11 -39.97 -4.53 -1.36
C ASN A 11 -38.59 -3.94 -1.10
N ASN A 12 -38.14 -3.17 -2.08
CA ASN A 12 -37.13 -2.13 -1.92
C ASN A 12 -37.67 -1.14 -0.87
N SER A 13 -37.47 -1.45 0.41
CA SER A 13 -37.67 -0.47 1.47
C SER A 13 -36.57 0.56 1.35
N SER A 14 -36.87 1.57 0.55
CA SER A 14 -36.35 2.92 0.61
C SER A 14 -36.31 3.35 2.08
N LYS A 15 -35.18 3.11 2.74
CA LYS A 15 -34.86 3.78 3.99
C LYS A 15 -34.50 5.20 3.57
N GLU A 16 -35.50 6.07 3.63
CA GLU A 16 -35.31 7.52 3.84
C GLU A 16 -34.15 7.69 4.82
N LEU A 17 -32.98 8.06 4.31
CA LEU A 17 -31.88 8.54 5.11
C LEU A 17 -31.80 10.02 4.77
N LEU A 18 -32.06 10.82 5.81
CA LEU A 18 -31.84 12.25 5.89
C LEU A 18 -30.51 12.65 5.22
N PRO A 19 -30.30 13.94 4.90
CA PRO A 19 -29.00 14.41 4.41
C PRO A 19 -27.92 14.24 5.49
N ASP A 20 -27.43 13.02 5.69
CA ASP A 20 -26.26 12.62 6.48
C ASP A 20 -24.95 13.05 5.78
N ASN A 21 -25.06 13.98 4.83
CA ASN A 21 -23.97 14.59 4.10
C ASN A 21 -23.55 15.87 4.83
N MET A 22 -22.45 15.79 5.57
CA MET A 22 -21.85 16.92 6.26
C MET A 22 -20.71 17.50 5.43
N ALA A 23 -20.63 18.82 5.33
CA ALA A 23 -19.52 19.48 4.65
C ALA A 23 -18.38 19.77 5.64
N ILE A 24 -17.17 19.29 5.35
CA ILE A 24 -15.94 19.61 6.09
C ILE A 24 -14.99 20.43 5.22
N GLN A 25 -14.05 21.12 5.85
CA GLN A 25 -13.03 21.91 5.18
C GLN A 25 -11.66 21.27 5.40
N VAL A 26 -10.87 21.14 4.33
CA VAL A 26 -9.49 20.64 4.42
C VAL A 26 -8.54 21.71 3.93
N THR A 27 -7.66 22.16 4.82
CA THR A 27 -6.62 23.15 4.55
C THR A 27 -5.34 22.45 4.15
N ILE A 28 -4.89 22.67 2.92
CA ILE A 28 -3.63 22.14 2.40
C ILE A 28 -2.49 23.10 2.78
N SER A 29 -1.27 22.59 2.98
CA SER A 29 -0.08 23.37 3.37
C SER A 29 0.29 24.53 2.43
N GLY A 30 -0.37 24.66 1.27
CA GLY A 30 -0.28 25.79 0.33
C GLY A 30 -1.36 26.86 0.51
N GLY A 31 -2.10 26.87 1.62
CA GLY A 31 -3.15 27.86 1.92
C GLY A 31 -4.47 27.67 1.17
N LYS A 32 -4.62 26.56 0.43
CA LYS A 32 -5.84 26.21 -0.30
C LYS A 32 -6.79 25.42 0.61
N THR A 33 -7.99 25.96 0.83
CA THR A 33 -9.06 25.28 1.58
C THR A 33 -10.03 24.61 0.61
N ILE A 34 -10.24 23.31 0.76
CA ILE A 34 -11.16 22.52 -0.07
C ILE A 34 -12.36 22.10 0.77
N LYS A 35 -13.56 22.36 0.27
CA LYS A 35 -14.82 21.89 0.88
C LYS A 35 -15.14 20.50 0.37
N LEU A 36 -15.39 19.55 1.27
CA LEU A 36 -15.73 18.17 0.95
C LEU A 36 -17.03 17.76 1.64
N ASN A 37 -17.91 17.08 0.90
CA ASN A 37 -19.10 16.47 1.44
C ASN A 37 -18.78 15.04 1.88
N VAL A 38 -18.82 14.79 3.18
CA VAL A 38 -18.50 13.51 3.81
C VAL A 38 -19.69 13.02 4.63
N ARG A 39 -19.69 11.72 4.94
CA ARG A 39 -20.69 11.07 5.80
C ARG A 39 -19.98 10.57 7.06
N PRO A 40 -20.69 10.42 8.20
CA PRO A 40 -20.08 9.90 9.43
C PRO A 40 -19.51 8.48 9.27
N VAL A 41 -19.99 7.73 8.26
CA VAL A 41 -19.49 6.39 7.90
C VAL A 41 -18.19 6.40 7.10
N HIS A 42 -17.77 7.55 6.56
CA HIS A 42 -16.53 7.63 5.79
C HIS A 42 -15.31 7.62 6.72
N THR A 43 -14.27 6.91 6.30
CA THR A 43 -12.99 6.87 6.99
C THR A 43 -12.10 8.01 6.53
N VAL A 44 -11.08 8.33 7.32
CA VAL A 44 -10.01 9.26 6.96
C VAL A 44 -9.35 8.85 5.62
N SER A 45 -9.22 7.56 5.35
CA SER A 45 -8.76 7.05 4.04
C SER A 45 -9.63 7.51 2.87
N ASN A 46 -10.97 7.41 3.01
CA ASN A 46 -11.89 7.84 1.97
C ASN A 46 -11.83 9.36 1.77
N VAL A 47 -11.70 10.13 2.86
CA VAL A 47 -11.51 11.60 2.78
C VAL A 47 -10.24 11.96 2.01
N LEU A 48 -9.16 11.21 2.22
CA LEU A 48 -7.90 11.38 1.48
C LEU A 48 -8.06 11.08 -0.01
N GLU A 49 -8.83 10.03 -0.34
CA GLU A 49 -9.13 9.64 -1.72
C GLU A 49 -9.94 10.73 -2.43
N PHE A 50 -10.99 11.29 -1.79
CA PHE A 50 -11.76 12.42 -2.33
C PHE A 50 -10.88 13.67 -2.54
N LEU A 51 -9.94 13.93 -1.63
CA LEU A 51 -8.97 15.00 -1.82
C LEU A 51 -8.09 14.74 -3.04
N SER A 52 -7.54 13.53 -3.18
CA SER A 52 -6.66 13.19 -4.30
C SER A 52 -7.32 13.37 -5.68
N ALA A 53 -8.65 13.26 -5.76
CA ALA A 53 -9.41 13.53 -6.98
C ALA A 53 -9.54 15.03 -7.29
N SER A 54 -9.55 15.89 -6.26
CA SER A 54 -9.71 17.35 -6.39
C SER A 54 -8.39 18.12 -6.37
N THR A 55 -7.31 17.50 -5.89
CA THR A 55 -5.99 18.10 -5.76
C THR A 55 -4.88 17.06 -5.96
N THR A 56 -3.78 17.46 -6.59
CA THR A 56 -2.60 16.62 -6.76
C THR A 56 -1.86 16.51 -5.43
N LEU A 57 -2.00 15.39 -4.73
CA LEU A 57 -1.33 15.12 -3.45
C LEU A 57 -0.19 14.10 -3.61
N PRO A 58 0.95 14.29 -2.93
CA PRO A 58 2.00 13.28 -2.87
C PRO A 58 1.59 12.09 -1.97
N ALA A 59 2.24 10.94 -2.13
CA ALA A 59 1.80 9.66 -1.54
C ALA A 59 1.93 9.58 0.00
N ASP A 60 2.60 10.55 0.61
CA ASP A 60 3.03 10.62 2.01
C ASP A 60 2.27 11.66 2.82
N VAL A 61 1.09 12.09 2.35
CA VAL A 61 0.24 13.06 3.05
C VAL A 61 -0.49 12.45 4.25
N GLN A 62 -0.63 13.24 5.32
CA GLN A 62 -1.42 12.88 6.50
C GLN A 62 -2.43 13.97 6.85
N LEU A 63 -3.63 13.56 7.26
CA LEU A 63 -4.65 14.44 7.82
C LEU A 63 -4.41 14.66 9.31
N LEU A 64 -4.37 15.92 9.72
CA LEU A 64 -4.20 16.37 11.09
C LEU A 64 -5.48 17.08 11.54
N LEU A 65 -5.95 16.74 12.73
CA LEU A 65 -6.99 17.49 13.43
C LEU A 65 -6.31 18.23 14.58
N GLU A 66 -6.40 19.56 14.59
CA GLU A 66 -5.79 20.41 15.62
C GLU A 66 -4.27 20.17 15.80
N GLY A 67 -3.58 19.80 14.70
CA GLY A 67 -2.15 19.46 14.71
C GLY A 67 -1.83 18.02 15.11
N LYS A 68 -2.84 17.19 15.45
CA LYS A 68 -2.65 15.78 15.80
C LYS A 68 -2.87 14.87 14.59
N PRO A 69 -1.91 13.99 14.24
CA PRO A 69 -2.04 13.09 13.10
C PRO A 69 -3.17 12.08 13.33
N LEU A 70 -4.08 12.01 12.37
CA LEU A 70 -5.19 11.06 12.37
C LEU A 70 -4.78 9.74 11.70
N ASN A 71 -5.40 8.64 12.15
CA ASN A 71 -5.20 7.33 11.55
C ASN A 71 -6.15 7.15 10.36
N PRO A 72 -5.70 6.56 9.23
CA PRO A 72 -6.56 6.32 8.06
C PRO A 72 -7.76 5.40 8.35
N SER A 73 -7.69 4.60 9.43
CA SER A 73 -8.75 3.66 9.83
C SER A 73 -9.86 4.30 10.66
N THR A 74 -9.66 5.54 11.16
CA THR A 74 -10.65 6.23 11.99
C THR A 74 -11.78 6.79 11.12
N THR A 75 -13.02 6.71 11.60
CA THR A 75 -14.19 7.26 10.88
C THR A 75 -14.43 8.73 11.24
N VAL A 76 -15.09 9.46 10.34
CA VAL A 76 -15.55 10.85 10.59
C VAL A 76 -16.47 10.91 11.81
N GLY A 77 -17.31 9.88 12.01
CA GLY A 77 -18.18 9.77 13.19
C GLY A 77 -17.40 9.61 14.50
N ASP A 78 -16.34 8.80 14.52
CA ASP A 78 -15.49 8.62 15.72
C ASP A 78 -14.75 9.91 16.10
N LEU A 79 -14.42 10.72 15.10
CA LEU A 79 -13.75 12.01 15.26
C LEU A 79 -14.69 13.12 15.74
N LYS A 80 -16.00 12.85 15.82
CA LYS A 80 -17.05 13.83 16.20
C LYS A 80 -16.91 15.14 15.42
N LEU A 81 -16.53 15.05 14.15
CA LEU A 81 -16.43 16.24 13.30
C LEU A 81 -17.83 16.83 13.14
N GLU A 82 -17.92 18.15 13.16
CA GLU A 82 -19.15 18.90 12.93
C GLU A 82 -19.15 19.56 11.53
N GLU A 83 -20.30 20.11 11.13
CA GLU A 83 -20.43 20.82 9.86
C GLU A 83 -19.50 22.03 9.87
N SER A 84 -18.59 22.10 8.91
CA SER A 84 -17.48 23.07 8.81
C SER A 84 -16.23 22.80 9.66
N SER A 85 -16.05 21.59 10.21
CA SER A 85 -14.76 21.21 10.83
C SER A 85 -13.59 21.36 9.87
N VAL A 86 -12.46 21.88 10.36
CA VAL A 86 -11.26 22.16 9.56
C VAL A 86 -10.17 21.11 9.85
N LEU A 87 -9.83 20.31 8.84
CA LEU A 87 -8.70 19.38 8.86
C LEU A 87 -7.50 20.02 8.17
N GLN A 88 -6.29 19.74 8.65
CA GLN A 88 -5.06 20.17 8.01
C GLN A 88 -4.42 19.00 7.26
N LEU A 89 -3.96 19.23 6.05
CA LEU A 89 -3.13 18.29 5.32
C LEU A 89 -1.66 18.67 5.52
N SER A 90 -0.87 17.76 6.09
CA SER A 90 0.59 17.90 6.13
C SER A 90 1.22 16.93 5.14
N SER A 91 1.96 17.45 4.18
CA SER A 91 3.04 16.69 3.55
C SER A 91 4.26 16.73 4.48
N PRO A 92 5.02 15.64 4.68
CA PRO A 92 6.30 15.67 5.37
C PRO A 92 7.29 16.43 4.50
N SER A 93 7.17 17.76 4.50
CA SER A 93 8.19 18.64 3.96
C SER A 93 9.43 18.44 4.82
N ARG A 94 10.51 18.01 4.17
CA ARG A 94 11.86 17.94 4.72
C ARG A 94 12.27 19.32 5.24
N SER A 95 11.95 19.64 6.48
CA SER A 95 12.54 20.73 7.25
C SER A 95 13.81 20.17 7.89
N THR A 96 15.01 20.32 7.31
CA THR A 96 15.89 21.48 7.50
C THR A 96 15.75 22.10 8.89
N THR A 97 16.41 21.50 9.88
CA THR A 97 16.78 22.16 11.13
C THR A 97 17.82 23.25 10.83
N PRO A 98 17.58 24.53 11.17
CA PRO A 98 18.65 25.51 11.32
C PRO A 98 19.18 25.39 12.75
N THR A 99 20.20 24.54 12.95
CA THR A 99 21.02 24.61 14.16
C THR A 99 22.42 25.05 13.73
N ASP A 100 22.69 26.27 14.15
CA ASP A 100 23.96 26.96 14.15
C ASP A 100 25.13 26.10 14.67
N SER A 101 26.18 26.01 13.84
CA SER A 101 27.61 25.86 14.17
C SER A 101 28.15 24.58 14.84
N PRO A 102 29.46 24.25 14.70
CA PRO A 102 30.30 24.24 13.50
C PRO A 102 31.03 22.88 13.24
N LYS A 103 31.37 22.66 11.97
CA LYS A 103 32.38 21.74 11.34
C LYS A 103 33.69 21.63 12.18
N PRO A 104 34.54 20.54 12.15
CA PRO A 104 35.14 19.92 10.93
C PRO A 104 35.68 18.46 11.07
N PRO A 105 36.49 17.92 10.11
CA PRO A 105 36.52 18.12 8.65
C PRO A 105 36.40 16.80 7.83
N LEU A 106 36.18 17.03 6.54
CA LEU A 106 36.32 16.11 5.42
C LEU A 106 37.72 15.47 5.31
N SER A 107 37.75 14.24 4.81
CA SER A 107 38.67 13.87 3.73
C SER A 107 38.12 12.67 2.96
N SER A 108 37.75 12.92 1.71
CA SER A 108 37.62 11.89 0.68
C SER A 108 38.17 12.50 -0.61
N ALA A 109 39.37 12.04 -0.95
CA ALA A 109 39.98 12.01 -2.27
C ALA A 109 40.45 10.55 -2.40
N ASP A 110 40.46 9.85 -3.52
CA ASP A 110 39.96 10.07 -4.87
C ASP A 110 39.97 8.66 -5.53
N MET A 111 39.36 8.58 -6.70
CA MET A 111 39.25 7.39 -7.55
C MET A 111 40.60 6.74 -7.93
N ALA A 112 40.62 5.41 -8.06
CA ALA A 112 40.80 4.69 -9.33
C ALA A 112 41.64 3.38 -9.26
N THR A 113 41.16 2.41 -10.05
CA THR A 113 41.90 1.39 -10.82
C THR A 113 42.38 0.06 -10.19
N ASN A 114 42.03 -1.01 -10.93
CA ASN A 114 42.78 -2.25 -11.19
C ASN A 114 43.00 -3.27 -10.06
N ASN A 115 42.29 -4.40 -10.13
CA ASN A 115 42.81 -5.68 -10.67
C ASN A 115 42.05 -6.90 -10.10
N LEU A 116 41.64 -7.79 -11.01
CA LEU A 116 41.43 -9.23 -10.80
C LEU A 116 42.80 -9.87 -10.42
N PRO A 117 42.94 -11.02 -9.68
CA PRO A 117 42.21 -12.25 -9.97
C PRO A 117 42.02 -13.34 -8.88
N THR A 118 41.30 -14.40 -9.28
CA THR A 118 41.39 -15.84 -8.89
C THR A 118 41.23 -16.33 -7.44
N SER A 119 40.18 -17.13 -7.25
CA SER A 119 40.15 -18.50 -6.71
C SER A 119 41.14 -18.93 -5.61
N SER A 120 40.62 -19.28 -4.42
CA SER A 120 40.67 -20.66 -3.86
C SER A 120 40.20 -20.73 -2.39
N THR A 121 39.26 -21.65 -2.16
CA THR A 121 39.09 -22.58 -1.02
C THR A 121 39.73 -22.27 0.34
N SER A 122 38.93 -22.14 1.39
CA SER A 122 38.93 -23.07 2.55
C SER A 122 37.90 -22.68 3.62
N THR A 123 37.16 -23.69 4.10
CA THR A 123 36.41 -23.78 5.36
C THR A 123 37.10 -23.13 6.56
N PRO A 124 36.32 -22.64 7.55
CA PRO A 124 36.28 -23.39 8.81
C PRO A 124 34.90 -23.43 9.52
N THR A 125 34.69 -24.53 10.24
CA THR A 125 33.81 -24.70 11.42
C THR A 125 34.71 -25.19 12.57
N PRO A 126 34.28 -25.31 13.84
CA PRO A 126 33.32 -24.55 14.65
C PRO A 126 33.89 -24.19 16.06
N SER A 127 33.24 -23.27 16.79
CA SER A 127 33.14 -23.14 18.27
C SER A 127 32.67 -21.71 18.56
N GLY A 128 31.64 -21.37 19.32
CA GLY A 128 30.85 -22.07 20.31
C GLY A 128 30.60 -21.07 21.45
N ALA A 129 29.47 -20.36 21.45
CA ALA A 129 29.02 -19.59 22.61
C ALA A 129 27.50 -19.30 22.58
N ALA A 130 26.80 -19.97 23.50
CA ALA A 130 25.56 -19.58 24.19
C ALA A 130 24.29 -19.23 23.38
N THR A 131 23.57 -20.29 23.05
CA THR A 131 22.11 -20.42 22.89
C THR A 131 21.30 -19.77 24.03
N PRO A 132 20.18 -19.08 23.74
CA PRO A 132 18.97 -19.14 24.56
C PRO A 132 18.06 -20.27 24.05
N THR A 133 17.48 -20.97 25.01
CA THR A 133 16.77 -22.23 24.88
C THR A 133 15.54 -22.15 23.98
N LYS A 134 15.38 -23.22 23.20
CA LYS A 134 14.23 -23.52 22.34
C LYS A 134 12.90 -23.35 23.09
N ARG A 135 12.13 -22.33 22.73
CA ARG A 135 10.69 -22.53 22.55
C ARG A 135 10.49 -23.03 21.13
N LYS A 136 10.23 -24.33 21.00
CA LYS A 136 9.89 -24.98 19.73
C LYS A 136 8.47 -24.58 19.36
N SER A 137 8.26 -23.30 19.05
CA SER A 137 7.03 -22.88 18.38
C SER A 137 7.20 -23.27 16.91
N ASN A 138 6.22 -23.99 16.37
CA ASN A 138 6.22 -24.43 14.98
C ASN A 138 6.29 -23.22 14.03
N LYS A 139 7.51 -22.76 13.73
CA LYS A 139 7.74 -21.69 12.78
C LYS A 139 7.51 -22.28 11.39
N PRO A 140 6.59 -21.72 10.59
CA PRO A 140 6.27 -22.26 9.28
C PRO A 140 7.51 -22.29 8.40
N ARG A 141 7.63 -23.32 7.56
CA ARG A 141 8.74 -23.49 6.61
C ARG A 141 8.31 -23.04 5.21
N CYS A 142 9.31 -22.80 4.36
CA CYS A 142 9.08 -22.54 2.95
C CYS A 142 8.37 -23.72 2.29
N SER A 143 7.37 -23.42 1.46
CA SER A 143 6.57 -24.42 0.73
C SER A 143 7.14 -24.74 -0.67
N LYS A 144 8.32 -24.22 -1.01
CA LYS A 144 8.96 -24.41 -2.32
C LYS A 144 9.73 -25.73 -2.30
N ASP A 145 9.58 -26.53 -3.36
CA ASP A 145 10.30 -27.79 -3.54
C ASP A 145 11.81 -27.62 -3.34
N GLY A 146 12.40 -28.49 -2.52
CA GLY A 146 13.82 -28.44 -2.16
C GLY A 146 14.22 -27.34 -1.17
N CYS A 147 13.33 -26.40 -0.82
CA CYS A 147 13.65 -25.33 0.12
C CYS A 147 13.24 -25.67 1.56
N LYS A 148 14.23 -25.74 2.45
CA LYS A 148 14.04 -26.02 3.88
C LYS A 148 14.11 -24.77 4.77
N ALA A 149 14.24 -23.58 4.19
CA ALA A 149 14.39 -22.34 4.94
C ALA A 149 13.11 -21.99 5.74
N PRO A 150 13.22 -21.25 6.86
CA PRO A 150 12.05 -20.74 7.57
C PRO A 150 11.27 -19.76 6.69
N ALA A 151 9.94 -19.83 6.74
CA ALA A 151 9.08 -18.86 6.08
C ALA A 151 9.15 -17.51 6.80
N GLN A 152 9.00 -16.42 6.04
CA GLN A 152 9.03 -15.07 6.59
C GLN A 152 7.76 -14.80 7.41
N PRO A 153 7.87 -14.43 8.70
CA PRO A 153 6.70 -14.29 9.58
C PRO A 153 5.90 -13.01 9.30
N ILE A 154 6.55 -11.92 8.89
CA ILE A 154 5.94 -10.58 8.72
C ILE A 154 5.05 -10.50 7.47
N VAL A 155 5.36 -11.30 6.46
CA VAL A 155 4.84 -11.16 5.10
C VAL A 155 3.48 -11.83 4.88
N GLY A 156 3.14 -12.84 5.68
CA GLY A 156 1.95 -13.67 5.45
C GLY A 156 2.11 -14.70 4.32
N ASP A 157 0.98 -15.21 3.86
CA ASP A 157 0.83 -16.19 2.78
C ASP A 157 0.79 -15.51 1.41
N CYS A 158 1.15 -16.23 0.34
CA CYS A 158 1.01 -15.72 -1.02
C CYS A 158 -0.46 -15.51 -1.37
N GLY A 159 -0.85 -14.31 -1.82
CA GLY A 159 -2.26 -13.99 -2.13
C GLY A 159 -2.87 -14.81 -3.29
N PHE A 160 -2.07 -15.53 -4.06
CA PHE A 160 -2.53 -16.35 -5.18
C PHE A 160 -2.66 -17.83 -4.81
N CYS A 161 -1.62 -18.41 -4.21
CA CYS A 161 -1.57 -19.84 -3.90
C CYS A 161 -1.69 -20.18 -2.41
N GLN A 162 -1.81 -19.16 -1.53
CA GLN A 162 -2.00 -19.29 -0.07
C GLN A 162 -0.90 -20.10 0.66
N LYS A 163 0.27 -20.25 0.03
CA LYS A 163 1.45 -20.95 0.57
C LYS A 163 2.44 -19.94 1.19
N ARG A 164 3.27 -20.42 2.13
CA ARG A 164 4.30 -19.61 2.82
C ARG A 164 5.69 -19.83 2.26
N PHE A 165 6.46 -18.74 2.14
CA PHE A 165 7.79 -18.76 1.52
C PHE A 165 8.85 -18.04 2.35
N CYS A 166 10.11 -18.42 2.16
CA CYS A 166 11.27 -17.73 2.72
C CYS A 166 11.60 -16.46 1.90
N GLY A 167 12.54 -15.64 2.38
CA GLY A 167 12.92 -14.40 1.68
C GLY A 167 13.39 -14.60 0.23
N LYS A 168 13.95 -15.78 -0.09
CA LYS A 168 14.44 -16.13 -1.43
C LYS A 168 13.32 -16.61 -2.37
N HIS A 169 12.21 -17.12 -1.82
CA HIS A 169 11.12 -17.70 -2.61
C HIS A 169 9.81 -16.93 -2.46
N ARG A 170 9.84 -15.71 -1.94
CA ARG A 170 8.64 -14.89 -1.73
C ARG A 170 8.00 -14.40 -3.03
N MET A 171 8.81 -14.16 -4.06
CA MET A 171 8.31 -13.71 -5.37
C MET A 171 7.54 -14.83 -6.06
N LEU A 172 6.49 -14.47 -6.82
CA LEU A 172 5.67 -15.42 -7.58
C LEU A 172 6.52 -16.28 -8.51
N GLU A 173 7.53 -15.69 -9.14
CA GLU A 173 8.49 -16.37 -10.02
C GLU A 173 9.33 -17.38 -9.25
N SER A 174 9.85 -16.98 -8.08
CA SER A 174 10.80 -17.80 -7.31
C SER A 174 10.17 -19.03 -6.67
N HIS A 175 8.87 -19.01 -6.35
CA HIS A 175 8.17 -20.22 -5.91
C HIS A 175 7.38 -20.91 -7.01
N ASN A 176 7.41 -20.40 -8.24
CA ASN A 176 6.66 -20.93 -9.38
C ASN A 176 5.16 -20.96 -9.07
N CYS A 177 4.62 -19.80 -8.69
CA CYS A 177 3.24 -19.63 -8.26
C CYS A 177 2.26 -20.08 -9.34
N GLU A 178 1.27 -20.88 -8.98
CA GLU A 178 0.20 -21.32 -9.87
C GLU A 178 -0.58 -20.13 -10.46
N GLY A 179 -0.81 -19.07 -9.68
CA GLY A 179 -1.49 -17.86 -10.14
C GLY A 179 -0.63 -16.85 -10.90
N LEU A 180 0.65 -17.16 -11.18
CA LEU A 180 1.52 -16.25 -11.95
C LEU A 180 1.04 -16.07 -13.39
N GLU A 181 0.55 -17.14 -14.01
CA GLU A 181 0.06 -17.13 -15.39
C GLU A 181 -1.21 -16.28 -15.52
N ASP A 182 -2.16 -16.44 -14.59
CA ASP A 182 -3.39 -15.64 -14.55
C ASP A 182 -3.12 -14.16 -14.29
N ALA A 183 -2.24 -13.84 -13.33
CA ALA A 183 -1.83 -12.47 -13.05
C ALA A 183 -1.18 -11.80 -14.28
N ARG A 184 -0.31 -12.53 -14.99
CA ARG A 184 0.35 -12.05 -16.20
C ARG A 184 -0.64 -11.86 -17.36
N ARG A 185 -1.60 -12.78 -17.53
CA ARG A 185 -2.63 -12.68 -18.57
C ARG A 185 -3.55 -11.48 -18.31
N ALA A 186 -4.02 -11.30 -17.08
CA ALA A 186 -4.88 -10.18 -16.71
C ALA A 186 -4.18 -8.82 -16.91
N ASP A 187 -2.88 -8.74 -16.64
CA ASP A 187 -2.12 -7.52 -16.90
C ASP A 187 -1.98 -7.22 -18.39
N LYS A 188 -1.65 -8.24 -19.19
CA LYS A 188 -1.58 -8.15 -20.65
C LYS A 188 -2.90 -7.72 -21.27
N ASP A 189 -4.02 -8.28 -20.80
CA ASP A 189 -5.36 -7.96 -21.30
C ASP A 189 -5.72 -6.48 -21.02
N ARG A 190 -5.49 -5.99 -19.79
CA ARG A 190 -5.70 -4.58 -19.45
C ARG A 190 -4.82 -3.64 -20.27
N ASN A 191 -3.57 -4.01 -20.48
CA ASN A 191 -2.64 -3.20 -21.29
C ASN A 191 -3.08 -3.20 -22.77
N ALA A 192 -3.45 -4.36 -23.31
CA ALA A 192 -3.99 -4.48 -24.66
C ALA A 192 -5.26 -3.66 -24.87
N ALA A 193 -6.21 -3.70 -23.92
CA ALA A 193 -7.43 -2.90 -23.97
C ALA A 193 -7.13 -1.40 -23.96
N LYS A 194 -6.13 -0.97 -23.18
CA LYS A 194 -5.69 0.43 -23.16
C LYS A 194 -5.08 0.86 -24.50
N LEU A 195 -4.16 0.06 -25.03
CA LEU A 195 -3.55 0.30 -26.34
C LEU A 195 -4.58 0.33 -27.47
N GLU A 196 -5.57 -0.56 -27.43
CA GLU A 196 -6.66 -0.62 -28.39
C GLU A 196 -7.57 0.63 -28.30
N GLY A 197 -7.79 1.18 -27.10
CA GLY A 197 -8.51 2.44 -26.91
C GLY A 197 -7.73 3.67 -27.39
N GLU A 198 -6.40 3.61 -27.33
CA GLU A 198 -5.50 4.67 -27.80
C GLU A 198 -5.12 4.54 -29.28
N ARG A 199 -5.58 3.48 -29.97
CA ARG A 199 -5.22 3.23 -31.36
C ARG A 199 -5.77 4.32 -32.29
N THR A 200 -4.93 4.82 -33.18
CA THR A 200 -5.36 5.77 -34.21
C THR A 200 -6.19 5.05 -35.26
N VAL A 201 -7.45 5.46 -35.45
CA VAL A 201 -8.31 4.96 -36.53
C VAL A 201 -8.18 5.90 -37.72
N MET A 202 -7.76 5.37 -38.88
CA MET A 202 -7.80 6.16 -40.12
C MET A 202 -9.26 6.40 -40.50
N LEU A 203 -9.72 7.66 -40.47
CA LEU A 203 -10.97 8.06 -41.08
C LEU A 203 -10.84 7.86 -42.59
N ARG A 204 -11.42 6.77 -43.10
CA ARG A 204 -11.48 6.46 -44.53
C ARG A 204 -12.44 7.45 -45.20
N GLY A 205 -11.90 8.52 -45.78
CA GLY A 205 -12.61 9.37 -46.73
C GLY A 205 -12.59 10.85 -46.35
N LEU A 206 -11.61 11.57 -46.89
CA LEU A 206 -11.77 12.95 -47.35
C LEU A 206 -11.14 13.05 -48.74
#